data_AF-A0A7Y2JIN5-F1
#
_entry.id   AF-A0A7Y2JIN5-F1
#
_cell.length_a   1.000
_cell.length_b   1.000
_cell.length_c   1.000
_cell.angle_alpha   90.00
_cell.angle_beta   90.00
_cell.angle_gamma   90.00
#
_symmetry.space_group_name_H-M   'P 1'
#
loop_
_entity.id
_entity.type
_entity.pdbx_description
1 polymer ?
#
loop_
_entity_poly.entity_id
_entity_poly.type
_entity_poly.pdbx_seq_one_letter_code
_entity_poly.pdbx_strand_id
1 'polypeptide(L)'
;MGLEDAANQVDTALTRDDPKGLSYENVFSGVPSFLRRKLTKDLTGIDLAITGIPFDQAVTHRAGARFGPRALREASTLQAGDPPYG
;
A
#
# COMPACT_ATOMS: atom_id res chain seq x y z
N MET A 1 13.52 -13.74 9.12
CA MET A 1 13.59 -12.30 8.81
C MET A 1 12.23 -11.63 8.83
N GLY A 2 11.23 -12.06 8.05
CA GLY A 2 9.93 -11.37 8.05
C GLY A 2 9.15 -11.32 9.39
N LEU A 3 9.21 -12.36 10.24
CA LEU A 3 8.37 -12.41 11.45
C LEU A 3 8.97 -11.67 12.65
N GLU A 4 10.30 -11.67 12.82
CA GLU A 4 10.96 -10.89 13.87
C GLU A 4 10.82 -9.38 13.63
N ASP A 5 10.86 -8.95 12.37
CA ASP A 5 10.67 -7.55 11.99
C ASP A 5 9.20 -7.12 12.18
N ALA A 6 8.26 -8.02 11.85
CA ALA A 6 6.81 -7.80 12.04
C ALA A 6 6.40 -7.62 13.49
N ALA A 7 7.19 -8.11 14.46
CA ALA A 7 6.93 -7.86 15.88
C ALA A 7 7.09 -6.38 16.26
N ASN A 8 7.89 -5.63 15.50
CA ASN A 8 8.24 -4.24 15.79
C ASN A 8 7.71 -3.24 14.75
N GLN A 9 7.20 -3.73 13.62
CA GLN A 9 6.65 -2.91 12.55
C GLN A 9 5.14 -3.11 12.45
N VAL A 10 4.38 -2.09 12.86
CA VAL A 10 2.92 -2.04 12.76
C VAL A 10 2.51 -0.66 12.27
N ASP A 11 1.58 -0.61 11.31
CA ASP A 11 1.00 0.62 10.75
C ASP A 11 2.05 1.58 10.17
N THR A 12 3.07 1.04 9.51
CA THR A 12 4.18 1.81 8.94
C THR A 12 3.72 2.78 7.83
N ALA A 13 2.56 2.53 7.25
CA ALA A 13 1.88 3.47 6.35
C ALA A 13 1.56 4.82 7.02
N LEU A 14 1.47 4.89 8.35
CA LEU A 14 1.22 6.09 9.14
C LEU A 14 2.43 6.51 9.97
N THR A 15 3.12 5.54 10.57
CA THR A 15 4.12 5.79 11.63
C THR A 15 5.54 5.99 11.11
N ARG A 16 5.84 5.62 9.85
CA ARG A 16 7.20 5.70 9.33
C ARG A 16 7.61 7.12 8.97
N ASP A 17 8.78 7.55 9.44
CA ASP A 17 9.35 8.85 9.10
C ASP A 17 9.90 8.88 7.67
N ASP A 18 10.84 7.99 7.35
CA ASP A 18 11.44 7.84 6.01
C ASP A 18 10.47 7.14 5.04
N PRO A 19 10.06 7.76 3.91
CA PRO A 19 9.18 7.13 2.93
C PRO A 19 9.81 5.96 2.15
N LYS A 20 11.09 5.62 2.37
CA LYS A 20 11.80 4.53 1.68
C LYS A 20 11.80 3.21 2.48
N GLY A 21 12.39 2.17 1.90
CA GLY A 21 12.57 0.84 2.51
C GLY A 21 11.36 -0.10 2.43
N LEU A 22 11.62 -1.40 2.63
CA LEU A 22 10.60 -2.46 2.69
C LEU A 22 9.74 -2.34 3.95
N SER A 23 8.56 -2.95 3.97
CA SER A 23 7.67 -2.99 5.13
C SER A 23 7.38 -4.43 5.51
N TYR A 24 7.77 -4.80 6.73
CA TYR A 24 7.66 -6.17 7.23
C TYR A 24 6.46 -6.30 8.17
N GLU A 25 5.30 -5.77 7.80
CA GLU A 25 4.09 -5.91 8.61
C GLU A 25 3.45 -7.29 8.44
N ASN A 26 2.77 -7.78 9.48
CA ASN A 26 1.90 -8.95 9.36
C ASN A 26 0.85 -8.71 8.27
N VAL A 27 0.83 -9.58 7.24
CA VAL A 27 0.00 -9.43 6.03
C VAL A 27 -1.50 -9.22 6.33
N PHE A 28 -1.99 -9.88 7.38
CA PHE A 28 -3.39 -9.86 7.82
C PHE A 28 -3.73 -8.71 8.79
N SER A 29 -2.79 -7.81 9.09
CA SER A 29 -2.94 -6.68 10.01
C SER A 29 -2.49 -5.37 9.36
N GLY A 30 -2.55 -4.27 10.11
CA GLY A 30 -2.00 -2.97 9.74
C GLY A 30 -2.80 -2.20 8.67
N VAL A 31 -2.51 -0.90 8.53
CA VAL A 31 -3.17 0.00 7.58
C VAL A 31 -2.88 -0.41 6.11
N PRO A 32 -3.90 -0.69 5.29
CA PRO A 32 -3.72 -1.17 3.92
C PRO A 32 -3.57 -0.01 2.92
N SER A 33 -2.44 0.68 2.97
CA SER A 33 -2.00 1.51 1.85
C SER A 33 -1.38 0.63 0.75
N PHE A 34 -1.14 1.19 -0.45
CA PHE A 34 -0.52 0.42 -1.53
C PHE A 34 0.91 0.01 -1.15
N LEU A 35 1.19 -1.29 -1.13
CA LEU A 35 2.47 -1.88 -0.69
C LEU A 35 2.97 -1.32 0.67
N ARG A 36 2.05 -1.02 1.59
CA ARG A 36 2.34 -0.41 2.90
C ARG A 36 3.10 0.92 2.83
N ARG A 37 2.96 1.67 1.72
CA ARG A 37 3.60 2.98 1.57
C ARG A 37 2.96 4.07 2.41
N LYS A 38 3.74 5.09 2.75
CA LYS A 38 3.30 6.19 3.61
C LYS A 38 2.09 6.91 3.00
N LEU A 39 1.02 7.06 3.78
CA LEU A 39 -0.14 7.86 3.41
C LEU A 39 0.18 9.32 3.71
N THR A 40 0.47 10.09 2.67
CA THR A 40 0.77 11.52 2.78
C THR A 40 0.21 12.31 1.60
N LYS A 41 0.04 13.61 1.81
CA LYS A 41 -0.22 14.60 0.76
C LYS A 41 0.98 15.49 0.49
N ASP A 42 1.99 15.46 1.35
CA ASP A 42 3.28 16.08 1.11
C ASP A 42 4.10 15.22 0.16
N LEU A 43 4.50 15.81 -0.97
CA LEU A 43 5.25 15.14 -2.03
C LEU A 43 6.71 15.58 -2.08
N THR A 44 7.17 16.36 -1.09
CA THR A 44 8.55 16.83 -1.02
C THR A 44 9.51 15.65 -0.97
N GLY A 45 10.39 15.54 -1.97
CA GLY A 45 11.38 14.47 -2.06
C GLY A 45 10.82 13.08 -2.41
N ILE A 46 9.57 12.98 -2.87
CA ILE A 46 8.95 11.73 -3.32
C ILE A 46 9.15 11.53 -4.83
N ASP A 47 9.68 10.37 -5.21
CA ASP A 47 9.91 10.02 -6.63
C ASP A 47 8.63 9.55 -7.35
N LEU A 48 7.76 8.83 -6.63
CA LEU A 48 6.53 8.25 -7.17
C LEU A 48 5.39 8.32 -6.14
N ALA A 49 4.24 8.85 -6.56
CA ALA A 49 3.02 8.89 -5.77
C ALA A 49 1.95 7.96 -6.37
N ILE A 50 1.35 7.13 -5.53
CA ILE A 50 0.25 6.23 -5.93
C ILE A 50 -1.09 6.84 -5.49
N THR A 51 -1.95 7.12 -6.45
CA THR A 51 -3.32 7.61 -6.21
C THR A 51 -4.34 6.70 -6.88
N GLY A 52 -5.56 6.70 -6.34
CA GLY A 52 -6.68 5.93 -6.88
C GLY A 52 -7.78 6.85 -7.38
N ILE A 53 -8.33 6.57 -8.56
CA ILE A 53 -9.50 7.26 -9.11
C ILE A 53 -10.67 6.26 -9.10
N PRO A 54 -11.53 6.27 -8.06
CA PRO A 54 -12.62 5.30 -7.93
C PRO A 54 -13.81 5.71 -8.82
N PHE A 55 -13.71 5.46 -10.13
CA PHE A 55 -14.71 5.86 -11.12
C PHE A 55 -15.08 4.71 -12.05
N ASP A 56 -16.38 4.56 -12.32
CA ASP A 56 -16.91 3.58 -13.27
C ASP A 56 -18.22 4.02 -13.93
N GLN A 57 -18.54 5.31 -13.96
CA GLN A 57 -19.79 5.77 -14.60
C GLN A 57 -19.77 5.67 -16.14
N ALA A 58 -18.59 5.43 -16.73
CA ALA A 58 -18.42 5.28 -18.18
C ALA A 58 -18.53 3.81 -18.67
N VAL A 59 -18.82 2.85 -17.80
CA VAL A 59 -18.90 1.43 -18.19
C VAL A 59 -20.22 1.11 -18.90
N THR A 60 -20.16 0.21 -19.89
CA THR A 60 -21.33 -0.20 -20.71
C THR A 60 -21.92 -1.56 -20.33
N HIS A 61 -21.31 -2.26 -19.37
CA HIS A 61 -21.76 -3.59 -18.93
C HIS A 61 -21.72 -3.71 -17.40
N ARG A 62 -20.74 -4.42 -16.82
CA ARG A 62 -20.66 -4.63 -15.37
C ARG A 62 -19.94 -3.45 -14.69
N ALA A 63 -20.66 -2.76 -13.80
CA ALA A 63 -20.07 -1.79 -12.87
C ALA A 63 -19.30 -2.48 -11.73
N GLY A 64 -18.47 -1.71 -11.01
CA GLY A 64 -17.68 -2.19 -9.88
C GLY A 64 -16.24 -1.68 -9.84
N ALA A 65 -15.70 -1.15 -10.94
CA ALA A 65 -14.32 -0.67 -10.99
C ALA A 65 -14.04 0.49 -10.01
N ARG A 66 -15.08 1.20 -9.55
CA ARG A 66 -14.95 2.20 -8.46
C ARG A 66 -14.39 1.63 -7.16
N PHE A 67 -14.55 0.33 -6.90
CA PHE A 67 -13.99 -0.35 -5.73
C PHE A 67 -12.54 -0.82 -5.93
N GLY A 68 -12.06 -0.81 -7.18
CA GLY A 68 -10.73 -1.28 -7.57
C GLY A 68 -9.58 -0.67 -6.76
N PRO A 69 -9.51 0.66 -6.56
CA PRO A 69 -8.42 1.25 -5.79
C PRO A 69 -8.32 0.78 -4.33
N ARG A 70 -9.42 0.36 -3.70
CA ARG A 70 -9.36 -0.23 -2.34
C ARG A 70 -8.92 -1.69 -2.43
N ALA A 71 -9.55 -2.47 -3.31
CA ALA A 71 -9.21 -3.87 -3.51
C ALA A 71 -7.73 -4.09 -3.89
N LEU A 72 -7.16 -3.22 -4.73
CA LEU A 72 -5.74 -3.29 -5.12
C LEU A 72 -4.79 -3.04 -3.93
N ARG A 73 -5.13 -2.11 -3.04
CA ARG A 73 -4.32 -1.85 -1.84
C ARG A 73 -4.34 -3.05 -0.90
N GLU A 74 -5.52 -3.62 -0.66
CA GLU A 74 -5.69 -4.83 0.14
C GLU A 74 -4.93 -6.02 -0.47
N ALA A 75 -5.01 -6.23 -1.78
CA ALA A 75 -4.27 -7.30 -2.45
C ALA A 75 -2.75 -7.13 -2.38
N SER A 76 -2.26 -5.89 -2.36
CA SER A 76 -0.83 -5.58 -2.33
C SER A 76 -0.14 -5.89 -0.99
N THR A 77 -0.88 -6.18 0.08
CA THR A 77 -0.30 -6.45 1.41
C THR A 77 0.59 -7.69 1.44
N LEU A 78 0.39 -8.62 0.50
CA LEU A 78 1.18 -9.83 0.35
C LEU A 78 2.61 -9.58 -0.13
N GLN A 79 2.90 -8.43 -0.73
CA GLN A 79 4.16 -8.16 -1.45
C GLN A 79 5.02 -7.06 -0.81
N ALA A 80 4.58 -6.47 0.31
CA ALA A 80 5.22 -5.27 0.86
C ALA A 80 6.61 -5.49 1.47
N GLY A 81 6.88 -6.71 1.94
CA GLY A 81 8.17 -7.13 2.50
C GLY A 81 9.07 -7.84 1.51
N ASP A 82 8.58 -8.14 0.31
CA ASP A 82 9.35 -8.85 -0.70
C ASP A 82 10.33 -7.89 -1.39
N PRO A 83 11.62 -8.25 -1.52
CA PRO A 83 12.53 -7.46 -2.33
C PRO A 83 12.03 -7.41 -3.78
N PRO A 84 12.18 -6.28 -4.49
CA PRO A 84 11.94 -6.26 -5.92
C PRO A 84 12.84 -7.32 -6.55
N TYR A 85 12.24 -8.24 -7.31
CA TYR A 85 12.98 -9.32 -7.99
C TYR A 85 14.08 -8.69 -8.88
N GLY A 86 15.33 -8.81 -8.41
CA GLY A 86 16.54 -8.22 -8.98
C GLY A 86 17.74 -8.55 -8.11
#